data_AF-A0A937T5Z4-F1
#
_entry.id   AF-A0A937T5Z4-F1
#
_cell.length_a   1.000
_cell.length_b   1.000
_cell.length_c   1.000
_cell.angle_alpha   90.00
_cell.angle_beta   90.00
_cell.angle_gamma   90.00
#
_symmetry.space_group_name_H-M   'P 1'
#
loop_
_entity.id
_entity.type
_entity.pdbx_description
1 polymer ?
#
loop_
_entity_poly.entity_id
_entity_poly.type
_entity_poly.pdbx_seq_one_letter_code
_entity_poly.pdbx_strand_id
1 'polypeptide(L)'
;DEGSSEILIENNLVYRVRTCPLFQHYGKDNIVRNNILALGGKGQLQRCREDKPCHYIAEGNIVFGDIEQMLGGVWKSGDWKVGRNVYWSTAGAPKFTDMDFEAWQTKGNDVGSIVADPLFVDAANDDFRLKPDSPALKLGFKPIDLSETGLYGDKDWIDLPKQYKNRPLNEIPAPVEPPFLVNFDFEGDEPGAEPLDVQIVKGGDQAALVVSKDTAATGDQCLKFQDAPGLQHGFAPHLYCNPSYSTGKVQLSWDMLNSKDAPASFYVEVRQWDVSPYLIGPTVSVAPDGKVTAGGRDMGVIPLGEWVHVDISIELGEGKPKTYQFTLSVPNREPIVAELPYVGKAFEKITWLGISSNSNTATVFYIDNLKLGTAEQLAKAPKQRHKRRTRPARERPREPANNQKLMGHWKFDEADGYVAEDSSGYENYGDVWAPWATGKFGSAIFCDSTSSHIAVPDDPTLQFGTSDFSIELWICPTMLKIESNDPRRRFMSKDNYPNTWWNLNLTTGGKPFLEMVDANKASCANRPTGTIPENAWTHLVVVVDRANAKTKYYFNGKLDSAQDIPPAFKGALDVKGGDLSIGSPWQPFLGLLDEVKIYNRVLIEGEIKASYEKEKGKRTNAAYQLIE
;
A
#
# COMPACT_ATOMS: atom_id res chain seq x y z
N ASP A 1 -17.04 8.74 22.63
CA ASP A 1 -16.29 8.47 21.39
C ASP A 1 -15.31 9.59 21.04
N GLU A 2 -15.60 10.87 21.32
CA GLU A 2 -14.60 11.95 21.23
C GLU A 2 -14.59 12.84 22.48
N GLY A 3 -13.67 12.58 23.42
CA GLY A 3 -13.49 13.42 24.62
C GLY A 3 -14.35 13.07 25.82
N SER A 4 -14.99 11.89 25.83
CA SER A 4 -15.75 11.40 26.98
C SER A 4 -14.88 11.41 28.24
N SER A 5 -15.35 12.09 29.28
CA SER A 5 -14.61 12.28 30.52
C SER A 5 -15.52 12.05 31.73
N GLU A 6 -14.95 11.64 32.85
CA GLU A 6 -15.65 11.41 34.13
C GLU A 6 -16.76 10.33 34.04
N ILE A 7 -16.59 9.36 33.14
CA ILE A 7 -17.55 8.27 32.93
C ILE A 7 -17.18 7.03 33.76
N LEU A 8 -18.18 6.44 34.42
CA LEU A 8 -18.08 5.11 35.01
C LEU A 8 -18.63 4.06 34.04
N ILE A 9 -17.79 3.09 33.69
CA ILE A 9 -18.11 1.93 32.85
C ILE A 9 -17.93 0.68 33.69
N GLU A 10 -19.03 0.09 34.14
CA GLU A 10 -18.99 -1.08 35.00
C GLU A 10 -20.08 -2.11 34.69
N ASN A 11 -19.78 -3.38 34.99
CA ASN A 11 -20.69 -4.52 34.84
C ASN A 11 -21.18 -4.76 33.41
N ASN A 12 -20.33 -4.54 32.42
CA ASN A 12 -20.63 -4.76 31.00
C ASN A 12 -20.00 -6.06 30.48
N LEU A 13 -20.70 -6.72 29.56
CA LEU A 13 -20.12 -7.72 28.66
C LEU A 13 -20.07 -7.12 27.25
N VAL A 14 -18.85 -6.99 26.70
CA VAL A 14 -18.64 -6.52 25.33
C VAL A 14 -17.78 -7.55 24.59
N TYR A 15 -18.31 -8.11 23.51
CA TYR A 15 -17.64 -9.18 22.76
C TYR A 15 -17.89 -9.11 21.25
N ARG A 16 -17.01 -9.78 20.48
CA ARG A 16 -17.08 -9.91 19.00
C ARG A 16 -17.22 -8.57 18.29
N VAL A 17 -16.34 -7.64 18.64
CA VAL A 17 -16.27 -6.33 18.00
C VAL A 17 -15.08 -6.26 17.05
N ARG A 18 -15.26 -5.51 15.97
CA ARG A 18 -14.28 -5.40 14.86
C ARG A 18 -12.87 -5.03 15.32
N THR A 19 -12.76 -4.06 16.23
CA THR A 19 -11.47 -3.47 16.59
C THR A 19 -11.11 -3.84 18.02
N CYS A 20 -11.82 -3.29 19.01
CA CYS A 20 -11.60 -3.59 20.41
C CYS A 20 -12.87 -3.32 21.24
N PRO A 21 -13.14 -4.12 22.29
CA PRO A 21 -14.26 -3.94 23.22
C PRO A 21 -14.27 -2.59 23.93
N LEU A 22 -13.09 -2.06 24.26
CA LEU A 22 -12.95 -0.73 24.83
C LEU A 22 -11.99 0.09 23.98
N PHE A 23 -12.48 1.22 23.46
CA PHE A 23 -11.65 2.19 22.76
C PHE A 23 -11.76 3.58 23.41
N GLN A 24 -10.66 4.07 23.98
CA GLN A 24 -10.53 5.46 24.42
C GLN A 24 -9.77 6.26 23.35
N HIS A 25 -10.49 7.08 22.57
CA HIS A 25 -9.86 7.94 21.55
C HIS A 25 -9.06 9.09 22.22
N TYR A 26 -9.75 9.96 22.97
CA TYR A 26 -9.23 10.95 23.93
C TYR A 26 -10.30 11.27 24.98
N GLY A 27 -9.94 11.87 26.12
CA GLY A 27 -10.82 12.11 27.27
C GLY A 27 -10.09 11.88 28.59
N LYS A 28 -10.72 12.14 29.74
CA LYS A 28 -10.03 11.99 31.03
C LYS A 28 -10.94 11.46 32.14
N ASP A 29 -10.32 10.86 33.15
CA ASP A 29 -10.98 10.51 34.42
C ASP A 29 -12.12 9.48 34.26
N ASN A 30 -12.05 8.64 33.22
CA ASN A 30 -12.98 7.52 33.08
C ASN A 30 -12.54 6.34 33.95
N ILE A 31 -13.51 5.64 34.53
CA ILE A 31 -13.28 4.45 35.37
C ILE A 31 -13.92 3.26 34.68
N VAL A 32 -13.13 2.22 34.42
CA VAL A 32 -13.57 0.99 33.76
C VAL A 32 -13.29 -0.18 34.69
N ARG A 33 -14.33 -0.78 35.27
CA ARG A 33 -14.17 -1.84 36.26
C ARG A 33 -15.24 -2.91 36.17
N ASN A 34 -14.90 -4.14 36.55
CA ASN A 34 -15.84 -5.25 36.59
C ASN A 34 -16.54 -5.51 35.23
N ASN A 35 -15.81 -5.36 34.12
CA ASN A 35 -16.32 -5.67 32.79
C ASN A 35 -15.66 -6.94 32.24
N ILE A 36 -16.36 -7.61 31.33
CA ILE A 36 -15.82 -8.65 30.45
C ILE A 36 -15.63 -8.03 29.07
N LEU A 37 -14.37 -7.90 28.65
CA LEU A 37 -13.95 -7.28 27.40
C LEU A 37 -13.29 -8.35 26.55
N ALA A 38 -14.03 -8.88 25.57
CA ALA A 38 -13.70 -10.12 24.90
C ALA A 38 -13.66 -10.04 23.37
N LEU A 39 -12.81 -10.86 22.73
CA LEU A 39 -12.88 -11.18 21.30
C LEU A 39 -12.88 -9.93 20.38
N GLY A 40 -12.01 -8.97 20.68
CA GLY A 40 -11.71 -7.82 19.82
C GLY A 40 -10.70 -8.14 18.73
N GLY A 41 -10.97 -7.71 17.48
CA GLY A 41 -10.17 -8.09 16.32
C GLY A 41 -8.75 -7.50 16.21
N LYS A 42 -8.44 -6.40 16.91
CA LYS A 42 -7.11 -5.75 16.89
C LYS A 42 -6.51 -5.52 18.28
N GLY A 43 -7.19 -5.97 19.32
CA GLY A 43 -6.84 -5.76 20.71
C GLY A 43 -8.09 -5.76 21.58
N GLN A 44 -7.91 -5.75 22.90
CA GLN A 44 -9.01 -5.80 23.85
C GLN A 44 -9.25 -4.43 24.52
N LEU A 45 -8.16 -3.74 24.87
CA LEU A 45 -8.15 -2.37 25.38
C LEU A 45 -7.36 -1.48 24.41
N GLN A 46 -7.91 -0.35 23.98
CA GLN A 46 -7.23 0.51 23.00
C GLN A 46 -7.22 2.00 23.37
N ARG A 47 -6.12 2.67 22.99
CA ARG A 47 -5.90 4.13 23.05
C ARG A 47 -5.38 4.70 21.73
N CYS A 48 -5.62 5.98 21.44
CA CYS A 48 -5.14 6.57 20.18
C CYS A 48 -4.43 7.94 20.30
N ARG A 49 -4.99 8.95 21.01
CA ARG A 49 -4.37 10.29 21.07
C ARG A 49 -3.43 10.42 22.28
N GLU A 50 -2.22 10.91 22.04
CA GLU A 50 -1.21 11.23 23.06
C GLU A 50 -0.94 12.75 23.15
N ASP A 51 -1.42 13.52 22.17
CA ASP A 51 -1.35 14.99 22.13
C ASP A 51 -2.50 15.66 22.92
N LYS A 52 -3.41 14.87 23.47
CA LYS A 52 -4.55 15.29 24.31
C LYS A 52 -4.62 14.42 25.55
N PRO A 53 -5.24 14.89 26.65
CA PRO A 53 -5.54 14.05 27.80
C PRO A 53 -6.29 12.79 27.36
N CYS A 54 -5.81 11.64 27.80
CA CYS A 54 -6.36 10.33 27.45
C CYS A 54 -6.36 9.42 28.69
N HIS A 55 -6.70 10.00 29.83
CA HIS A 55 -6.64 9.37 31.16
C HIS A 55 -7.85 8.46 31.41
N TYR A 56 -7.59 7.20 31.75
CA TYR A 56 -8.59 6.35 32.37
C TYR A 56 -7.95 5.31 33.29
N ILE A 57 -8.77 4.80 34.21
CA ILE A 57 -8.44 3.73 35.15
C ILE A 57 -9.21 2.48 34.72
N ALA A 58 -8.52 1.47 34.21
CA ALA A 58 -9.11 0.17 33.91
C ALA A 58 -8.61 -0.91 34.86
N GLU A 59 -9.39 -1.18 35.90
CA GLU A 59 -9.02 -2.14 36.94
C GLU A 59 -10.11 -3.16 37.25
N GLY A 60 -9.73 -4.41 37.52
CA GLY A 60 -10.70 -5.44 37.91
C GLY A 60 -11.57 -5.94 36.76
N ASN A 61 -11.06 -5.96 35.54
CA ASN A 61 -11.77 -6.46 34.36
C ASN A 61 -11.24 -7.83 33.94
N ILE A 62 -12.06 -8.60 33.22
CA ILE A 62 -11.61 -9.77 32.48
C ILE A 62 -11.40 -9.35 31.02
N VAL A 63 -10.18 -9.60 30.52
CA VAL A 63 -9.72 -9.21 29.19
C VAL A 63 -9.35 -10.49 28.44
N PHE A 64 -10.17 -10.86 27.46
CA PHE A 64 -10.12 -12.19 26.84
C PHE A 64 -10.02 -12.09 25.33
N GLY A 65 -9.04 -12.74 24.71
CA GLY A 65 -8.83 -12.70 23.26
C GLY A 65 -8.73 -14.08 22.61
N ASP A 66 -9.02 -14.11 21.32
CA ASP A 66 -8.63 -15.16 20.37
C ASP A 66 -7.44 -14.72 19.48
N ILE A 67 -6.75 -13.66 19.92
CA ILE A 67 -5.49 -13.15 19.39
C ILE A 67 -4.53 -12.90 20.55
N GLU A 68 -3.22 -12.84 20.28
CA GLU A 68 -2.22 -12.56 21.32
C GLU A 68 -2.30 -11.11 21.82
N GLN A 69 -2.65 -10.16 20.96
CA GLN A 69 -2.63 -8.73 21.31
C GLN A 69 -3.74 -8.34 22.31
N MET A 70 -3.36 -7.87 23.49
CA MET A 70 -4.30 -7.36 24.50
C MET A 70 -4.49 -5.84 24.42
N LEU A 71 -3.39 -5.10 24.27
CA LEU A 71 -3.39 -3.65 24.23
C LEU A 71 -3.23 -3.16 22.79
N GLY A 72 -4.27 -2.55 22.24
CA GLY A 72 -4.23 -1.91 20.92
C GLY A 72 -3.83 -0.43 21.00
N GLY A 73 -3.28 0.10 19.92
CA GLY A 73 -2.95 1.52 19.79
C GLY A 73 -1.75 1.99 20.64
N VAL A 74 -1.75 3.25 21.09
CA VAL A 74 -0.55 3.91 21.66
C VAL A 74 -0.64 4.07 23.18
N TRP A 75 0.43 3.70 23.89
CA TRP A 75 0.53 3.64 25.36
C TRP A 75 1.83 4.27 25.92
N LYS A 76 2.28 5.39 25.33
CA LYS A 76 3.61 5.97 25.63
C LYS A 76 3.58 7.08 26.69
N SER A 77 2.47 7.82 26.83
CA SER A 77 2.42 9.01 27.71
C SER A 77 2.42 8.72 29.20
N GLY A 78 2.09 7.49 29.61
CA GLY A 78 1.91 7.12 31.02
C GLY A 78 0.66 7.74 31.68
N ASP A 79 -0.16 8.50 30.94
CA ASP A 79 -1.39 9.14 31.42
C ASP A 79 -2.57 8.13 31.47
N TRP A 80 -2.43 7.07 32.26
CA TRP A 80 -3.39 5.97 32.42
C TRP A 80 -3.06 5.09 33.61
N LYS A 81 -4.04 4.28 34.03
CA LYS A 81 -3.82 3.22 35.00
C LYS A 81 -4.55 1.94 34.60
N VAL A 82 -3.81 0.85 34.52
CA VAL A 82 -4.35 -0.52 34.38
C VAL A 82 -3.81 -1.39 35.50
N GLY A 83 -4.63 -2.31 36.01
CA GLY A 83 -4.23 -3.17 37.12
C GLY A 83 -5.35 -4.08 37.60
N ARG A 84 -5.01 -5.13 38.34
CA ARG A 84 -5.98 -6.13 38.86
C ARG A 84 -6.89 -6.74 37.78
N ASN A 85 -6.45 -6.77 36.52
CA ASN A 85 -7.18 -7.39 35.42
C ASN A 85 -6.78 -8.86 35.26
N VAL A 86 -7.66 -9.67 34.69
CA VAL A 86 -7.34 -11.05 34.25
C VAL A 86 -7.21 -11.05 32.75
N TYR A 87 -6.01 -11.36 32.25
CA TYR A 87 -5.74 -11.47 30.82
C TYR A 87 -5.67 -12.93 30.41
N TRP A 88 -6.28 -13.26 29.27
CA TRP A 88 -6.15 -14.58 28.67
C TRP A 88 -6.30 -14.51 27.16
N SER A 89 -5.51 -15.33 26.46
CA SER A 89 -5.66 -15.55 25.03
C SER A 89 -5.72 -17.03 24.73
N THR A 90 -6.61 -17.43 23.82
CA THR A 90 -6.62 -18.78 23.27
C THR A 90 -5.63 -18.97 22.13
N ALA A 91 -5.04 -17.89 21.59
CA ALA A 91 -4.11 -17.93 20.47
C ALA A 91 -2.62 -18.08 20.88
N GLY A 92 -2.29 -17.82 22.15
CA GLY A 92 -0.91 -17.84 22.61
C GLY A 92 -0.70 -17.00 23.86
N ALA A 93 0.56 -16.69 24.18
CA ALA A 93 0.88 -15.82 25.30
C ALA A 93 0.38 -14.39 25.03
N PRO A 94 -0.36 -13.76 25.96
CA PRO A 94 -0.82 -12.37 25.79
C PRO A 94 0.33 -11.37 25.61
N LYS A 95 0.19 -10.48 24.62
CA LYS A 95 1.11 -9.38 24.31
C LYS A 95 0.55 -8.03 24.74
N PHE A 96 1.43 -7.21 25.31
CA PHE A 96 1.16 -5.88 25.84
C PHE A 96 2.03 -4.89 25.09
N THR A 97 1.46 -4.27 24.04
CA THR A 97 2.23 -3.57 23.01
C THR A 97 3.19 -4.55 22.33
N ASP A 98 4.50 -4.26 22.29
CA ASP A 98 5.55 -5.12 21.73
C ASP A 98 6.24 -6.00 22.81
N MET A 99 5.63 -6.13 24.00
CA MET A 99 6.21 -6.80 25.17
C MET A 99 5.36 -7.98 25.62
N ASP A 100 5.98 -8.95 26.29
CA ASP A 100 5.25 -9.92 27.08
C ASP A 100 4.77 -9.31 28.42
N PHE A 101 4.00 -10.09 29.18
CA PHE A 101 3.41 -9.63 30.43
C PHE A 101 4.44 -9.33 31.53
N GLU A 102 5.52 -10.11 31.62
CA GLU A 102 6.53 -9.96 32.69
C GLU A 102 7.34 -8.66 32.46
N ALA A 103 7.78 -8.42 31.23
CA ALA A 103 8.42 -7.19 30.84
C ALA A 103 7.49 -5.97 31.03
N TRP A 104 6.19 -6.14 30.76
CA TRP A 104 5.19 -5.10 31.01
C TRP A 104 5.04 -4.79 32.50
N GLN A 105 4.92 -5.79 33.36
CA GLN A 105 4.80 -5.62 34.81
C GLN A 105 6.07 -5.05 35.46
N THR A 106 7.25 -5.37 34.93
CA THR A 106 8.54 -4.85 35.43
C THR A 106 8.62 -3.32 35.31
N LYS A 107 7.86 -2.72 34.39
CA LYS A 107 7.73 -1.27 34.26
C LYS A 107 6.79 -0.63 35.28
N GLY A 108 6.18 -1.42 36.18
CA GLY A 108 5.19 -0.94 37.15
C GLY A 108 3.77 -0.86 36.59
N ASN A 109 3.52 -1.42 35.40
CA ASN A 109 2.20 -1.45 34.78
C ASN A 109 1.41 -2.68 35.23
N ASP A 110 0.08 -2.63 35.11
CA ASP A 110 -0.81 -3.78 35.37
C ASP A 110 -0.58 -4.43 36.75
N VAL A 111 -0.33 -3.60 37.76
CA VAL A 111 -0.07 -4.07 39.12
C VAL A 111 -1.25 -4.87 39.65
N GLY A 112 -0.97 -6.09 40.11
CA GLY A 112 -1.98 -7.02 40.61
C GLY A 112 -2.82 -7.71 39.53
N SER A 113 -2.60 -7.41 38.25
CA SER A 113 -3.16 -8.19 37.15
C SER A 113 -2.47 -9.56 37.04
N ILE A 114 -3.13 -10.53 36.40
CA ILE A 114 -2.58 -11.85 36.12
C ILE A 114 -2.87 -12.28 34.69
N VAL A 115 -2.04 -13.18 34.16
CA VAL A 115 -2.35 -13.96 32.96
C VAL A 115 -2.83 -15.35 33.40
N ALA A 116 -4.11 -15.63 33.25
CA ALA A 116 -4.71 -16.91 33.64
C ALA A 116 -6.06 -17.12 32.95
N ASP A 117 -6.39 -18.37 32.63
CA ASP A 117 -7.70 -18.73 32.06
C ASP A 117 -8.81 -18.29 33.03
N PRO A 118 -9.75 -17.41 32.61
CA PRO A 118 -10.86 -16.98 33.47
C PRO A 118 -11.84 -18.10 33.80
N LEU A 119 -11.72 -19.29 33.18
CA LEU A 119 -12.59 -20.44 33.39
C LEU A 119 -14.06 -20.13 33.07
N PHE A 120 -14.29 -19.58 31.88
CA PHE A 120 -15.64 -19.42 31.36
C PHE A 120 -16.35 -20.79 31.19
N VAL A 121 -17.68 -20.80 31.29
CA VAL A 121 -18.51 -21.98 31.08
C VAL A 121 -18.34 -22.49 29.65
N ASP A 122 -18.53 -21.62 28.66
CA ASP A 122 -18.38 -21.95 27.24
C ASP A 122 -18.16 -20.69 26.37
N ALA A 123 -16.97 -20.09 26.46
CA ALA A 123 -16.64 -18.88 25.71
C ALA A 123 -16.66 -19.07 24.18
N ALA A 124 -16.51 -20.30 23.68
CA ALA A 124 -16.57 -20.59 22.24
C ALA A 124 -17.99 -20.33 21.67
N ASN A 125 -19.02 -20.54 22.49
CA ASN A 125 -20.42 -20.27 22.17
C ASN A 125 -20.97 -19.04 22.91
N ASP A 126 -20.11 -18.06 23.21
CA ASP A 126 -20.46 -16.77 23.82
C ASP A 126 -21.05 -16.85 25.24
N ASP A 127 -20.83 -17.96 25.96
CA ASP A 127 -21.19 -18.11 27.36
C ASP A 127 -20.02 -17.73 28.29
N PHE A 128 -20.02 -16.46 28.69
CA PHE A 128 -19.01 -15.84 29.54
C PHE A 128 -19.32 -15.95 31.05
N ARG A 129 -20.22 -16.86 31.47
CA ARG A 129 -20.39 -17.15 32.90
C ARG A 129 -19.13 -17.80 33.46
N LEU A 130 -18.80 -17.51 34.72
CA LEU A 130 -17.58 -18.03 35.37
C LEU A 130 -17.86 -19.35 36.10
N LYS A 131 -16.92 -20.28 36.01
CA LYS A 131 -16.88 -21.47 36.88
C LYS A 131 -16.48 -21.08 38.31
N PRO A 132 -16.89 -21.83 39.35
CA PRO A 132 -16.65 -21.48 40.76
C PRO A 132 -15.18 -21.23 41.14
N ASP A 133 -14.24 -21.91 40.49
CA ASP A 133 -12.80 -21.80 40.79
C ASP A 133 -12.06 -20.73 39.97
N SER A 134 -12.79 -19.92 39.20
CA SER A 134 -12.24 -18.87 38.34
C SER A 134 -11.24 -17.97 39.08
N PRO A 135 -10.05 -17.73 38.51
CA PRO A 135 -9.08 -16.80 39.11
C PRO A 135 -9.61 -15.35 39.15
N ALA A 136 -10.55 -14.99 38.27
CA ALA A 136 -11.19 -13.68 38.30
C ALA A 136 -12.00 -13.47 39.60
N LEU A 137 -12.71 -14.50 40.08
CA LEU A 137 -13.45 -14.45 41.35
C LEU A 137 -12.50 -14.21 42.53
N LYS A 138 -11.32 -14.85 42.51
CA LYS A 138 -10.29 -14.69 43.55
C LYS A 138 -9.68 -13.28 43.56
N LEU A 139 -9.63 -12.63 42.40
CA LEU A 139 -9.22 -11.22 42.26
C LEU A 139 -10.35 -10.22 42.55
N GLY A 140 -11.54 -10.69 42.93
CA GLY A 140 -12.67 -9.86 43.34
C GLY A 140 -13.61 -9.45 42.21
N PHE A 141 -13.50 -10.05 41.03
CA PHE A 141 -14.49 -9.87 39.96
C PHE A 141 -15.86 -10.39 40.42
N LYS A 142 -16.90 -9.61 40.19
CA LYS A 142 -18.29 -9.96 40.49
C LYS A 142 -18.98 -10.42 39.21
N PRO A 143 -19.53 -11.65 39.16
CA PRO A 143 -20.32 -12.11 38.03
C PRO A 143 -21.39 -11.11 37.63
N ILE A 144 -21.54 -10.89 36.33
CA ILE A 144 -22.52 -9.97 35.76
C ILE A 144 -23.81 -10.74 35.49
N ASP A 145 -24.93 -10.22 35.97
CA ASP A 145 -26.25 -10.75 35.61
C ASP A 145 -26.65 -10.23 34.23
N LEU A 146 -26.78 -11.15 33.27
CA LEU A 146 -27.12 -10.84 31.88
C LEU A 146 -28.56 -11.21 31.53
N SER A 147 -29.37 -11.63 32.51
CA SER A 147 -30.74 -12.10 32.28
C SER A 147 -31.67 -11.06 31.65
N GLU A 148 -31.39 -9.77 31.88
CA GLU A 148 -32.13 -8.64 31.32
C GLU A 148 -31.33 -7.89 30.23
N THR A 149 -30.24 -8.47 29.71
CA THR A 149 -29.42 -7.87 28.65
C THR A 149 -29.91 -8.31 27.26
N GLY A 150 -30.07 -7.37 26.33
CA GLY A 150 -30.43 -7.65 24.94
C GLY A 150 -31.94 -7.73 24.71
N LEU A 151 -32.39 -8.67 23.87
CA LEU A 151 -33.81 -8.88 23.56
C LEU A 151 -34.40 -9.93 24.51
N TYR A 152 -35.36 -9.52 25.32
CA TYR A 152 -36.09 -10.37 26.26
C TYR A 152 -37.61 -10.15 26.09
N GLY A 153 -38.43 -11.00 26.73
CA GLY A 153 -39.89 -10.93 26.66
C GLY A 153 -40.51 -11.81 25.57
N ASP A 154 -41.33 -11.22 24.70
CA ASP A 154 -42.11 -11.97 23.71
C ASP A 154 -41.26 -12.76 22.72
N LYS A 155 -41.65 -14.01 22.48
CA LYS A 155 -40.90 -14.93 21.61
C LYS A 155 -40.71 -14.38 20.19
N ASP A 156 -41.73 -13.75 19.62
CA ASP A 156 -41.67 -13.19 18.27
C ASP A 156 -40.65 -12.04 18.19
N TRP A 157 -40.54 -11.23 19.25
CA TRP A 157 -39.53 -10.17 19.37
C TRP A 157 -38.11 -10.73 19.50
N ILE A 158 -37.94 -11.75 20.34
CA ILE A 158 -36.65 -12.45 20.54
C ILE A 158 -36.20 -13.16 19.26
N ASP A 159 -37.14 -13.74 18.52
CA ASP A 159 -36.83 -14.50 17.30
C ASP A 159 -36.73 -13.62 16.05
N LEU A 160 -37.22 -12.37 16.10
CA LEU A 160 -37.21 -11.44 14.97
C LEU A 160 -35.82 -11.28 14.30
N PRO A 161 -34.70 -11.13 15.03
CA PRO A 161 -33.39 -10.98 14.38
C PRO A 161 -32.91 -12.27 13.70
N LYS A 162 -33.34 -13.46 14.18
CA LYS A 162 -32.86 -14.76 13.69
C LYS A 162 -33.25 -15.04 12.25
N GLN A 163 -34.28 -14.35 11.74
CA GLN A 163 -34.67 -14.44 10.32
C GLN A 163 -33.67 -13.72 9.39
N TYR A 164 -32.85 -12.81 9.92
CA TYR A 164 -31.83 -12.11 9.17
C TYR A 164 -30.49 -12.84 9.34
N LYS A 165 -29.83 -13.13 8.22
CA LYS A 165 -28.46 -13.63 8.27
C LYS A 165 -27.53 -12.56 8.84
N ASN A 166 -26.61 -12.96 9.72
CA ASN A 166 -25.52 -12.09 10.16
C ASN A 166 -24.82 -11.51 8.94
N ARG A 167 -24.55 -10.20 8.97
CA ARG A 167 -23.79 -9.55 7.91
C ARG A 167 -22.39 -10.17 7.90
N PRO A 168 -21.90 -10.71 6.76
CA PRO A 168 -20.52 -11.11 6.69
C PRO A 168 -19.64 -9.88 6.94
N LEU A 169 -18.53 -10.10 7.66
CA LEU A 169 -17.47 -9.11 7.76
C LEU A 169 -16.89 -8.94 6.35
N ASN A 170 -17.26 -7.86 5.67
CA ASN A 170 -16.72 -7.52 4.35
C ASN A 170 -15.40 -6.79 4.55
N GLU A 171 -14.39 -7.50 5.04
CA GLU A 171 -13.04 -6.96 5.19
C GLU A 171 -12.12 -7.73 4.28
N ILE A 172 -11.46 -6.98 3.41
CA ILE A 172 -10.35 -7.49 2.64
C ILE A 172 -9.09 -7.42 3.54
N PRO A 173 -8.42 -8.55 3.83
CA PRO A 173 -7.17 -8.54 4.60
C PRO A 173 -6.11 -7.69 3.91
N ALA A 174 -5.17 -7.15 4.71
CA ALA A 174 -4.03 -6.42 4.18
C ALA A 174 -3.29 -7.29 3.13
N PRO A 175 -2.78 -6.67 2.05
CA PRO A 175 -2.07 -7.42 1.03
C PRO A 175 -0.84 -8.11 1.62
N VAL A 176 -0.54 -9.29 1.08
CA VAL A 176 0.83 -9.80 1.15
C VAL A 176 1.61 -9.09 0.05
N GLU A 177 2.57 -8.25 0.43
CA GLU A 177 3.47 -7.57 -0.50
C GLU A 177 4.59 -8.55 -0.91
N PRO A 178 4.76 -8.84 -2.22
CA PRO A 178 5.89 -9.61 -2.68
C PRO A 178 7.17 -8.78 -2.53
N PRO A 179 8.35 -9.42 -2.45
CA PRO A 179 9.61 -8.68 -2.44
C PRO A 179 9.76 -7.87 -3.74
N PHE A 180 10.17 -6.60 -3.63
CA PHE A 180 10.52 -5.80 -4.80
C PHE A 180 11.64 -6.50 -5.60
N LEU A 181 11.35 -6.89 -6.84
CA LEU A 181 12.29 -7.63 -7.67
C LEU A 181 13.24 -6.67 -8.37
N VAL A 182 14.50 -6.68 -7.98
CA VAL A 182 15.56 -5.96 -8.67
C VAL A 182 16.10 -6.87 -9.77
N ASN A 183 15.85 -6.53 -11.03
CA ASN A 183 16.39 -7.20 -12.20
C ASN A 183 16.45 -6.20 -13.35
N PHE A 184 17.47 -5.34 -13.32
CA PHE A 184 17.62 -4.20 -14.21
C PHE A 184 18.79 -4.41 -15.16
N ASP A 185 18.48 -4.50 -16.46
CA ASP A 185 19.44 -4.41 -17.56
C ASP A 185 19.49 -3.00 -18.17
N PHE A 186 18.59 -2.09 -17.76
CA PHE A 186 18.46 -0.71 -18.23
C PHE A 186 18.17 -0.55 -19.72
N GLU A 187 17.92 -1.63 -20.47
CA GLU A 187 17.72 -1.60 -21.92
C GLU A 187 16.34 -1.07 -22.31
N GLY A 188 15.37 -1.15 -21.40
CA GLY A 188 14.02 -0.61 -21.58
C GLY A 188 13.90 0.90 -21.36
N ASP A 189 14.86 1.49 -20.65
CA ASP A 189 14.81 2.88 -20.20
C ASP A 189 15.23 3.88 -21.29
N GLU A 190 14.82 5.15 -21.14
CA GLU A 190 15.18 6.22 -22.06
C GLU A 190 16.60 6.76 -21.80
N PRO A 191 17.50 6.75 -22.80
CA PRO A 191 18.82 7.36 -22.66
C PRO A 191 18.76 8.82 -22.25
N GLY A 192 19.55 9.19 -21.25
CA GLY A 192 19.59 10.52 -20.65
C GLY A 192 18.51 10.78 -19.61
N ALA A 193 17.57 9.84 -19.40
CA ALA A 193 16.59 9.91 -18.33
C ALA A 193 17.10 9.19 -17.06
N GLU A 194 16.46 9.50 -15.94
CA GLU A 194 16.60 8.73 -14.70
C GLU A 194 16.03 7.31 -14.92
N PRO A 195 16.66 6.26 -14.37
CA PRO A 195 16.13 4.90 -14.45
C PRO A 195 14.75 4.81 -13.78
N LEU A 196 13.88 3.99 -14.35
CA LEU A 196 12.53 3.75 -13.85
C LEU A 196 12.57 2.82 -12.61
N ASP A 197 11.48 2.85 -11.83
CA ASP A 197 11.21 1.94 -10.72
C ASP A 197 12.20 1.99 -9.53
N VAL A 198 13.07 2.99 -9.47
CA VAL A 198 14.01 3.25 -8.35
C VAL A 198 13.85 4.65 -7.76
N GLN A 199 14.36 4.86 -6.55
CA GLN A 199 14.42 6.19 -5.93
C GLN A 199 15.82 6.79 -6.09
N ILE A 200 15.89 8.09 -6.38
CA ILE A 200 17.14 8.81 -6.65
C ILE A 200 17.26 10.03 -5.75
N VAL A 201 18.43 10.19 -5.13
CA VAL A 201 18.85 11.44 -4.48
C VAL A 201 19.90 12.10 -5.36
N LYS A 202 19.56 13.27 -5.90
CA LYS A 202 20.43 14.05 -6.79
C LYS A 202 21.59 14.67 -6.03
N GLY A 203 22.73 14.77 -6.69
CA GLY A 203 23.92 15.46 -6.19
C GLY A 203 23.91 16.99 -6.38
N GLY A 204 22.88 17.55 -7.03
CA GLY A 204 22.81 18.94 -7.49
C GLY A 204 22.84 19.03 -9.02
N ASP A 205 22.74 20.24 -9.59
CA ASP A 205 22.53 20.45 -11.04
C ASP A 205 23.66 19.95 -11.95
N GLN A 206 24.87 19.73 -11.40
CA GLN A 206 26.05 19.27 -12.14
C GLN A 206 26.35 17.78 -11.97
N ALA A 207 25.68 17.11 -11.04
CA ALA A 207 25.76 15.67 -10.86
C ALA A 207 24.63 15.00 -11.66
N ALA A 208 24.88 13.80 -12.17
CA ALA A 208 23.89 13.04 -12.93
C ALA A 208 23.82 11.59 -12.45
N LEU A 209 22.62 11.04 -12.45
CA LEU A 209 22.33 9.62 -12.33
C LEU A 209 21.30 9.31 -13.41
N VAL A 210 21.78 8.79 -14.54
CA VAL A 210 20.97 8.62 -15.75
C VAL A 210 21.35 7.36 -16.50
N VAL A 211 20.42 6.84 -17.30
CA VAL A 211 20.69 5.79 -18.26
C VAL A 211 21.53 6.35 -19.41
N SER A 212 22.59 5.66 -19.79
CA SER A 212 23.59 6.11 -20.75
C SER A 212 23.88 5.05 -21.81
N LYS A 213 24.27 5.53 -22.99
CA LYS A 213 24.80 4.73 -24.11
C LYS A 213 26.31 4.90 -24.29
N ASP A 214 26.99 5.49 -23.30
CA ASP A 214 28.44 5.73 -23.37
C ASP A 214 29.23 4.41 -23.42
N THR A 215 28.73 3.38 -22.74
CA THR A 215 29.26 2.01 -22.67
C THR A 215 28.15 1.07 -22.14
N ALA A 216 28.37 -0.24 -22.17
CA ALA A 216 27.51 -1.24 -21.53
C ALA A 216 28.32 -2.51 -21.22
N ALA A 217 27.96 -3.26 -20.17
CA ALA A 217 28.55 -4.57 -19.91
C ALA A 217 27.96 -5.59 -20.88
N THR A 218 26.66 -5.47 -21.14
CA THR A 218 25.90 -6.22 -22.14
C THR A 218 24.86 -5.30 -22.77
N GLY A 219 24.44 -5.56 -24.01
CA GLY A 219 23.46 -4.69 -24.68
C GLY A 219 24.07 -3.35 -25.12
N ASP A 220 23.27 -2.29 -25.07
CA ASP A 220 23.61 -0.95 -25.58
C ASP A 220 23.49 0.15 -24.51
N GLN A 221 22.95 -0.16 -23.33
CA GLN A 221 22.67 0.83 -22.28
C GLN A 221 23.21 0.38 -20.92
N CYS A 222 23.55 1.33 -20.06
CA CYS A 222 23.84 1.07 -18.66
C CYS A 222 23.48 2.28 -17.80
N LEU A 223 23.59 2.15 -16.48
CA LEU A 223 23.40 3.26 -15.56
C LEU A 223 24.71 4.02 -15.34
N LYS A 224 24.70 5.33 -15.58
CA LYS A 224 25.84 6.24 -15.36
C LYS A 224 25.65 7.07 -14.10
N PHE A 225 26.65 7.03 -13.23
CA PHE A 225 26.81 7.95 -12.12
C PHE A 225 27.88 8.97 -12.46
N GLN A 226 27.56 10.25 -12.29
CA GLN A 226 28.48 11.36 -12.50
C GLN A 226 28.41 12.32 -11.32
N ASP A 227 29.55 12.49 -10.66
CA ASP A 227 29.74 13.43 -9.56
C ASP A 227 30.19 14.81 -10.05
N ALA A 228 30.07 15.80 -9.16
CA ALA A 228 30.57 17.14 -9.36
C ALA A 228 31.07 17.73 -8.02
N PRO A 229 31.92 18.76 -8.02
CA PRO A 229 32.24 19.47 -6.78
C PRO A 229 31.00 20.17 -6.18
N GLY A 230 30.91 20.18 -4.85
CA GLY A 230 29.88 20.95 -4.14
C GLY A 230 28.54 20.24 -4.01
N LEU A 231 28.56 18.91 -3.90
CA LEU A 231 27.35 18.09 -3.76
C LEU A 231 26.58 18.44 -2.49
N GLN A 232 25.25 18.43 -2.59
CA GLN A 232 24.37 18.71 -1.45
C GLN A 232 24.55 17.70 -0.30
N HIS A 233 24.85 16.45 -0.65
CA HIS A 233 25.10 15.35 0.29
C HIS A 233 26.32 14.56 -0.16
N GLY A 234 27.18 14.16 0.77
CA GLY A 234 28.40 13.39 0.46
C GLY A 234 28.16 11.94 0.03
N PHE A 235 26.90 11.50 -0.05
CA PHE A 235 26.49 10.19 -0.56
C PHE A 235 25.76 10.29 -1.91
N ALA A 236 25.51 11.49 -2.42
CA ALA A 236 24.81 11.71 -3.68
C ALA A 236 25.84 11.86 -4.82
N PRO A 237 25.54 11.47 -6.07
CA PRO A 237 24.30 10.84 -6.53
C PRO A 237 24.10 9.44 -5.94
N HIS A 238 22.85 9.15 -5.59
CA HIS A 238 22.46 7.95 -4.87
C HIS A 238 21.21 7.33 -5.49
N LEU A 239 21.21 6.02 -5.67
CA LEU A 239 20.06 5.21 -6.07
C LEU A 239 19.73 4.22 -4.95
N TYR A 240 18.44 4.04 -4.68
CA TYR A 240 17.97 2.94 -3.82
C TYR A 240 16.61 2.38 -4.19
N CYS A 241 16.36 1.15 -3.76
CA CYS A 241 15.08 0.46 -3.81
C CYS A 241 14.81 -0.25 -2.48
N ASN A 242 13.56 -0.66 -2.26
CA ASN A 242 13.09 -1.26 -1.00
C ASN A 242 12.64 -2.73 -1.21
N PRO A 243 13.56 -3.67 -1.50
CA PRO A 243 13.27 -5.11 -1.50
C PRO A 243 12.81 -5.58 -0.12
N SER A 244 12.23 -6.78 -0.02
CA SER A 244 11.84 -7.37 1.27
C SER A 244 12.14 -8.86 1.33
N TYR A 245 13.27 -9.22 1.93
CA TYR A 245 13.68 -10.62 2.12
C TYR A 245 14.03 -10.87 3.58
N SER A 246 13.39 -11.87 4.20
CA SER A 246 13.60 -12.25 5.60
C SER A 246 14.04 -13.71 5.80
N THR A 247 13.88 -14.55 4.78
CA THR A 247 14.21 -15.97 4.80
C THR A 247 14.68 -16.46 3.43
N GLY A 248 15.45 -17.54 3.41
CA GLY A 248 15.85 -18.22 2.17
C GLY A 248 17.18 -17.72 1.61
N LYS A 249 17.54 -18.23 0.42
CA LYS A 249 18.78 -17.85 -0.27
C LYS A 249 18.48 -16.71 -1.24
N VAL A 250 19.17 -15.59 -1.06
CA VAL A 250 19.03 -14.37 -1.88
C VAL A 250 20.35 -14.09 -2.57
N GLN A 251 20.28 -13.78 -3.86
CA GLN A 251 21.41 -13.43 -4.71
C GLN A 251 21.38 -11.93 -5.01
N LEU A 252 22.51 -11.24 -4.81
CA LEU A 252 22.77 -9.87 -5.27
C LEU A 252 23.91 -9.91 -6.28
N SER A 253 23.73 -9.37 -7.48
CA SER A 253 24.82 -9.26 -8.46
C SER A 253 24.69 -8.01 -9.32
N TRP A 254 25.81 -7.56 -9.86
CA TRP A 254 25.87 -6.43 -10.79
C TRP A 254 27.21 -6.43 -11.54
N ASP A 255 27.21 -5.76 -12.69
CA ASP A 255 28.42 -5.38 -13.40
C ASP A 255 28.77 -3.92 -13.07
N MET A 256 30.06 -3.63 -12.96
CA MET A 256 30.54 -2.27 -12.68
C MET A 256 31.76 -1.91 -13.52
N LEU A 257 31.87 -0.62 -13.86
CA LEU A 257 33.05 -0.04 -14.50
C LEU A 257 33.37 1.29 -13.81
N ASN A 258 34.59 1.41 -13.28
CA ASN A 258 35.09 2.69 -12.76
C ASN A 258 35.91 3.40 -13.85
N SER A 259 35.63 4.68 -14.10
CA SER A 259 36.27 5.41 -15.21
C SER A 259 37.79 5.47 -15.06
N LYS A 260 38.51 5.29 -16.18
CA LYS A 260 39.96 5.50 -16.24
C LYS A 260 40.35 6.96 -16.17
N ASP A 261 39.52 7.83 -16.76
CA ASP A 261 39.82 9.25 -16.91
C ASP A 261 39.35 10.08 -15.70
N ALA A 262 38.33 9.60 -14.99
CA ALA A 262 37.73 10.27 -13.85
C ALA A 262 37.22 9.26 -12.80
N PRO A 263 38.11 8.49 -12.15
CA PRO A 263 37.70 7.40 -11.27
C PRO A 263 36.98 7.90 -10.01
N ALA A 264 35.91 7.20 -9.64
CA ALA A 264 35.06 7.50 -8.49
C ALA A 264 35.40 6.63 -7.27
N SER A 265 34.96 7.11 -6.11
CA SER A 265 34.76 6.32 -4.89
C SER A 265 33.27 6.05 -4.73
N PHE A 266 32.85 4.78 -4.65
CA PHE A 266 31.43 4.41 -4.54
C PHE A 266 31.24 3.12 -3.76
N TYR A 267 29.99 2.82 -3.38
CA TYR A 267 29.65 1.56 -2.74
C TYR A 267 28.26 1.04 -3.14
N VAL A 268 28.11 -0.28 -3.05
CA VAL A 268 26.82 -1.00 -3.12
C VAL A 268 26.57 -1.63 -1.76
N GLU A 269 25.39 -1.40 -1.19
CA GLU A 269 25.07 -1.80 0.19
C GLU A 269 23.62 -2.28 0.33
N VAL A 270 23.42 -3.32 1.15
CA VAL A 270 22.10 -3.72 1.61
C VAL A 270 21.93 -3.40 3.09
N ARG A 271 20.70 -3.01 3.48
CA ARG A 271 20.37 -2.64 4.87
C ARG A 271 19.07 -3.30 5.33
N GLN A 272 18.95 -3.42 6.64
CA GLN A 272 17.68 -3.56 7.34
C GLN A 272 17.26 -2.16 7.80
N TRP A 273 16.44 -1.50 6.98
CA TRP A 273 16.03 -0.11 7.13
C TRP A 273 14.76 0.08 7.97
N ASP A 274 13.96 -0.97 8.12
CA ASP A 274 12.70 -1.03 8.88
C ASP A 274 12.89 -1.03 10.42
N VAL A 275 14.10 -0.77 10.89
CA VAL A 275 14.47 -0.67 12.32
C VAL A 275 15.26 0.61 12.57
N SER A 276 15.21 1.13 13.80
CA SER A 276 15.90 2.37 14.19
C SER A 276 16.86 2.12 15.37
N PRO A 277 18.17 2.37 15.22
CA PRO A 277 18.87 2.70 13.97
C PRO A 277 18.86 1.53 12.98
N TYR A 278 18.99 1.82 11.68
CA TYR A 278 19.06 0.77 10.65
C TYR A 278 20.30 -0.11 10.85
N LEU A 279 20.24 -1.35 10.35
CA LEU A 279 21.34 -2.32 10.46
C LEU A 279 21.98 -2.52 9.09
N ILE A 280 23.32 -2.51 9.04
CA ILE A 280 24.09 -2.62 7.80
C ILE A 280 24.39 -4.09 7.51
N GLY A 281 24.08 -4.55 6.29
CA GLY A 281 24.38 -5.89 5.81
C GLY A 281 25.71 -5.96 5.05
N PRO A 282 25.79 -6.80 4.00
CA PRO A 282 26.88 -6.76 3.02
C PRO A 282 27.05 -5.38 2.36
N THR A 283 28.31 -4.95 2.26
CA THR A 283 28.73 -3.71 1.60
C THR A 283 29.97 -4.00 0.76
N VAL A 284 29.96 -3.54 -0.49
CA VAL A 284 31.13 -3.56 -1.39
C VAL A 284 31.49 -2.13 -1.74
N SER A 285 32.71 -1.73 -1.42
CA SER A 285 33.21 -0.38 -1.70
C SER A 285 34.35 -0.42 -2.69
N VAL A 286 34.36 0.53 -3.63
CA VAL A 286 35.39 0.72 -4.65
C VAL A 286 36.04 2.08 -4.44
N ALA A 287 37.36 2.11 -4.34
CA ALA A 287 38.14 3.34 -4.25
C ALA A 287 38.59 3.85 -5.64
N PRO A 288 39.02 5.12 -5.77
CA PRO A 288 39.44 5.68 -7.06
C PRO A 288 40.65 5.01 -7.72
N ASP A 289 41.46 4.27 -6.96
CA ASP A 289 42.57 3.47 -7.49
C ASP A 289 42.13 2.07 -7.97
N GLY A 290 40.83 1.78 -7.94
CA GLY A 290 40.25 0.49 -8.29
C GLY A 290 40.28 -0.53 -7.15
N LYS A 291 40.72 -0.16 -5.94
CA LYS A 291 40.70 -1.10 -4.80
C LYS A 291 39.27 -1.44 -4.40
N VAL A 292 38.98 -2.74 -4.26
CA VAL A 292 37.69 -3.26 -3.81
C VAL A 292 37.80 -3.76 -2.38
N THR A 293 36.85 -3.38 -1.53
CA THR A 293 36.75 -3.88 -0.16
C THR A 293 35.36 -4.41 0.12
N ALA A 294 35.28 -5.53 0.85
CA ALA A 294 34.02 -6.14 1.27
C ALA A 294 34.19 -6.85 2.62
N GLY A 295 33.19 -6.75 3.50
CA GLY A 295 33.24 -7.39 4.83
C GLY A 295 34.44 -6.98 5.68
N GLY A 296 34.96 -5.75 5.47
CA GLY A 296 36.17 -5.23 6.13
C GLY A 296 37.49 -5.80 5.62
N ARG A 297 37.50 -6.50 4.47
CA ARG A 297 38.71 -7.11 3.87
C ARG A 297 39.00 -6.53 2.48
N ASP A 298 40.27 -6.61 2.08
CA ASP A 298 40.75 -6.26 0.74
C ASP A 298 40.48 -7.39 -0.25
N MET A 299 39.69 -7.12 -1.29
CA MET A 299 39.27 -8.07 -2.31
C MET A 299 40.02 -7.90 -3.63
N GLY A 300 41.10 -7.12 -3.64
CA GLY A 300 41.93 -6.88 -4.81
C GLY A 300 41.63 -5.55 -5.51
N VAL A 301 42.22 -5.40 -6.71
CA VAL A 301 42.18 -4.16 -7.49
C VAL A 301 41.64 -4.46 -8.89
N ILE A 302 40.56 -3.76 -9.25
CA ILE A 302 39.93 -3.84 -10.59
C ILE A 302 40.66 -2.90 -11.57
N PRO A 303 40.79 -3.27 -12.85
CA PRO A 303 41.27 -2.36 -13.88
C PRO A 303 40.27 -1.21 -14.11
N LEU A 304 40.76 0.04 -14.13
CA LEU A 304 39.95 1.20 -14.47
C LEU A 304 39.64 1.19 -15.98
N GLY A 305 38.40 1.50 -16.35
CA GLY A 305 37.92 1.51 -17.74
C GLY A 305 37.50 0.15 -18.29
N GLU A 306 37.45 -0.89 -17.45
CA GLU A 306 37.02 -2.24 -17.82
C GLU A 306 35.83 -2.67 -16.95
N TRP A 307 34.93 -3.45 -17.54
CA TRP A 307 33.79 -4.05 -16.83
C TRP A 307 34.23 -5.25 -16.00
N VAL A 308 33.73 -5.31 -14.78
CA VAL A 308 33.92 -6.44 -13.85
C VAL A 308 32.59 -6.83 -13.21
N HIS A 309 32.48 -8.09 -12.79
CA HIS A 309 31.25 -8.64 -12.23
C HIS A 309 31.39 -8.92 -10.74
N VAL A 310 30.38 -8.56 -9.95
CA VAL A 310 30.29 -8.91 -8.52
C VAL A 310 29.04 -9.74 -8.28
N ASP A 311 29.20 -10.80 -7.48
CA ASP A 311 28.14 -11.71 -7.08
C ASP A 311 28.21 -11.97 -5.55
N ILE A 312 27.07 -11.85 -4.88
CA ILE A 312 26.90 -12.04 -3.43
C ILE A 312 25.70 -12.94 -3.15
N SER A 313 25.95 -14.08 -2.49
CA SER A 313 24.92 -15.00 -2.02
C SER A 313 24.75 -14.95 -0.50
N ILE A 314 23.52 -14.69 -0.06
CA ILE A 314 23.14 -14.50 1.35
C ILE A 314 22.12 -15.57 1.76
N GLU A 315 22.33 -16.25 2.88
CA GLU A 315 21.32 -17.12 3.50
C GLU A 315 20.65 -16.41 4.68
N LEU A 316 19.34 -16.15 4.56
CA LEU A 316 18.52 -15.48 5.57
C LEU A 316 17.63 -16.48 6.32
N GLY A 317 17.33 -16.17 7.58
CA GLY A 317 16.46 -16.96 8.44
C GLY A 317 17.08 -17.27 9.81
N GLU A 318 16.25 -17.78 10.72
CA GLU A 318 16.67 -18.15 12.07
C GLU A 318 17.78 -19.21 12.02
N GLY A 319 18.84 -19.01 12.82
CA GLY A 319 19.98 -19.93 12.90
C GLY A 319 20.93 -19.94 11.70
N LYS A 320 20.71 -19.09 10.68
CA LYS A 320 21.61 -19.00 9.52
C LYS A 320 22.91 -18.25 9.82
N PRO A 321 24.01 -18.56 9.09
CA PRO A 321 25.28 -17.87 9.27
C PRO A 321 25.15 -16.35 9.09
N LYS A 322 25.88 -15.58 9.89
CA LYS A 322 26.01 -14.12 9.72
C LYS A 322 27.15 -13.78 8.75
N THR A 323 27.21 -14.53 7.65
CA THR A 323 28.22 -14.46 6.59
C THR A 323 27.54 -14.53 5.22
N TYR A 324 28.26 -14.13 4.17
CA TYR A 324 27.84 -14.26 2.79
C TYR A 324 29.00 -14.77 1.93
N GLN A 325 28.66 -15.44 0.82
CA GLN A 325 29.62 -15.77 -0.22
C GLN A 325 29.76 -14.58 -1.16
N PHE A 326 30.99 -14.18 -1.43
CA PHE A 326 31.35 -13.09 -2.34
C PHE A 326 32.20 -13.62 -3.47
N THR A 327 31.91 -13.19 -4.70
CA THR A 327 32.73 -13.45 -5.89
C THR A 327 32.97 -12.15 -6.65
N LEU A 328 34.23 -11.82 -6.93
CA LEU A 328 34.64 -10.77 -7.86
C LEU A 328 35.28 -11.41 -9.09
N SER A 329 34.68 -11.19 -10.26
CA SER A 329 35.18 -11.69 -11.53
C SER A 329 35.73 -10.55 -12.38
N VAL A 330 37.01 -10.63 -12.71
CA VAL A 330 37.69 -9.70 -13.62
C VAL A 330 38.01 -10.45 -14.91
N PRO A 331 37.70 -9.91 -16.10
CA PRO A 331 37.98 -10.58 -17.36
C PRO A 331 39.43 -11.07 -17.46
N ASN A 332 39.62 -12.30 -17.94
CA ASN A 332 40.93 -12.95 -18.09
C ASN A 332 41.72 -13.16 -16.78
N ARG A 333 41.06 -13.15 -15.62
CA ARG A 333 41.65 -13.51 -14.33
C ARG A 333 40.81 -14.57 -13.63
N GLU A 334 41.44 -15.35 -12.76
CA GLU A 334 40.71 -16.25 -11.86
C GLU A 334 39.81 -15.42 -10.91
N PRO A 335 38.53 -15.80 -10.72
CA PRO A 335 37.65 -15.10 -9.80
C PRO A 335 38.15 -15.12 -8.36
N ILE A 336 37.97 -14.02 -7.66
CA ILE A 336 38.27 -13.91 -6.23
C ILE A 336 37.01 -14.31 -5.46
N VAL A 337 37.05 -15.45 -4.77
CA VAL A 337 35.94 -15.99 -3.98
C VAL A 337 36.29 -15.95 -2.50
N ALA A 338 35.37 -15.44 -1.67
CA ALA A 338 35.56 -15.37 -0.23
C ALA A 338 34.24 -15.50 0.55
N GLU A 339 34.30 -16.14 1.72
CA GLU A 339 33.24 -16.04 2.72
C GLU A 339 33.54 -14.86 3.66
N LEU A 340 32.59 -13.91 3.74
CA LEU A 340 32.76 -12.64 4.42
C LEU A 340 31.67 -12.41 5.49
N PRO A 341 32.00 -11.77 6.62
CA PRO A 341 31.00 -11.46 7.64
C PRO A 341 30.11 -10.28 7.23
N TYR A 342 28.88 -10.24 7.75
CA TYR A 342 28.07 -9.02 7.71
C TYR A 342 28.78 -7.88 8.44
N VAL A 343 28.55 -6.65 7.98
CA VAL A 343 29.07 -5.45 8.67
C VAL A 343 28.39 -5.31 10.04
N GLY A 344 27.06 -5.40 10.09
CA GLY A 344 26.26 -5.44 11.32
C GLY A 344 25.89 -6.85 11.74
N LYS A 345 26.35 -7.31 12.91
CA LYS A 345 26.04 -8.67 13.42
C LYS A 345 24.56 -8.93 13.71
N ALA A 346 23.79 -7.86 13.96
CA ALA A 346 22.36 -7.91 14.19
C ALA A 346 21.52 -7.91 12.89
N PHE A 347 22.16 -7.74 11.72
CA PHE A 347 21.46 -7.77 10.43
C PHE A 347 20.77 -9.13 10.22
N GLU A 348 19.49 -9.08 9.86
CA GLU A 348 18.63 -10.27 9.71
C GLU A 348 17.80 -10.27 8.44
N LYS A 349 17.49 -9.09 7.88
CA LYS A 349 16.60 -8.96 6.73
C LYS A 349 17.15 -7.92 5.75
N ILE A 350 16.89 -8.14 4.47
CA ILE A 350 17.15 -7.14 3.43
C ILE A 350 15.85 -6.38 3.24
N THR A 351 15.81 -5.12 3.67
CA THR A 351 14.69 -4.21 3.45
C THR A 351 15.05 -2.98 2.60
N TRP A 352 16.30 -2.94 2.13
CA TRP A 352 16.86 -1.83 1.37
C TRP A 352 18.10 -2.28 0.60
N LEU A 353 18.25 -1.82 -0.64
CA LEU A 353 19.45 -1.92 -1.47
C LEU A 353 19.75 -0.52 -2.02
N GLY A 354 21.01 -0.10 -2.00
CA GLY A 354 21.40 1.16 -2.61
C GLY A 354 22.83 1.21 -3.11
N ILE A 355 23.04 2.14 -4.02
CA ILE A 355 24.30 2.46 -4.69
C ILE A 355 24.54 3.94 -4.49
N SER A 356 25.72 4.29 -4.00
CA SER A 356 26.06 5.69 -3.70
C SER A 356 27.46 6.01 -4.18
N SER A 357 27.62 7.19 -4.75
CA SER A 357 28.95 7.81 -4.83
C SER A 357 29.29 8.48 -3.51
N ASN A 358 30.55 8.37 -3.10
CA ASN A 358 31.13 9.12 -1.99
C ASN A 358 32.19 10.12 -2.48
N SER A 359 32.16 10.45 -3.76
CA SER A 359 33.08 11.41 -4.38
C SER A 359 32.53 12.83 -4.23
N ASN A 360 33.39 13.84 -4.15
CA ASN A 360 32.99 15.25 -4.15
C ASN A 360 33.80 16.06 -5.18
N THR A 361 34.18 15.36 -6.26
CA THR A 361 34.93 15.85 -7.39
C THR A 361 34.27 15.33 -8.66
N ALA A 362 34.61 15.85 -9.83
CA ALA A 362 34.07 15.33 -11.08
C ALA A 362 34.58 13.91 -11.33
N THR A 363 33.73 12.90 -11.11
CA THR A 363 34.05 11.47 -11.25
C THR A 363 32.92 10.74 -11.95
N VAL A 364 33.22 9.59 -12.56
CA VAL A 364 32.26 8.80 -13.34
C VAL A 364 32.46 7.31 -13.06
N PHE A 365 31.37 6.61 -12.80
CA PHE A 365 31.32 5.16 -12.82
C PHE A 365 29.99 4.67 -13.41
N TYR A 366 29.96 3.40 -13.81
CA TYR A 366 28.83 2.78 -14.46
C TYR A 366 28.43 1.49 -13.74
N ILE A 367 27.13 1.22 -13.73
CA ILE A 367 26.52 -0.01 -13.21
C ILE A 367 25.64 -0.60 -14.31
N ASP A 368 25.68 -1.91 -14.46
CA ASP A 368 24.85 -2.66 -15.40
C ASP A 368 24.39 -3.99 -14.77
N ASN A 369 23.36 -4.63 -15.31
CA ASN A 369 22.83 -5.93 -14.89
C ASN A 369 22.60 -6.06 -13.37
N LEU A 370 22.01 -5.05 -12.72
CA LEU A 370 21.77 -5.04 -11.28
C LEU A 370 20.62 -5.99 -10.90
N LYS A 371 20.91 -6.97 -10.04
CA LYS A 371 19.98 -8.05 -9.68
C LYS A 371 19.95 -8.29 -8.19
N LEU A 372 18.76 -8.44 -7.60
CA LEU A 372 18.53 -8.89 -6.24
C LEU A 372 17.25 -9.75 -6.16
N GLY A 373 17.42 -11.03 -5.83
CA GLY A 373 16.28 -11.93 -5.62
C GLY A 373 16.66 -13.39 -5.41
N THR A 374 15.65 -14.26 -5.31
CA THR A 374 15.84 -15.71 -5.33
C THR A 374 16.17 -16.19 -6.74
N ALA A 375 16.74 -17.40 -6.88
CA ALA A 375 17.04 -17.99 -8.18
C ALA A 375 15.80 -18.08 -9.09
N GLU A 376 14.63 -18.38 -8.53
CA GLU A 376 13.37 -18.46 -9.27
C GLU A 376 12.91 -17.08 -9.77
N GLN A 377 13.08 -16.03 -8.96
CA GLN A 377 12.74 -14.67 -9.35
C GLN A 377 13.68 -14.15 -10.45
N LEU A 378 14.99 -14.38 -10.30
CA LEU A 378 16.01 -13.92 -11.24
C LEU A 378 16.04 -14.71 -12.56
N ALA A 379 15.35 -15.85 -12.64
CA ALA A 379 15.14 -16.57 -13.90
C ALA A 379 14.12 -15.88 -14.82
N LYS A 380 13.32 -14.94 -14.30
CA LYS A 380 12.42 -14.11 -15.11
C LYS A 380 13.24 -13.08 -15.88
N ALA A 381 12.80 -12.74 -17.08
CA ALA A 381 13.44 -11.68 -17.86
C ALA A 381 13.38 -10.33 -17.11
N PRO A 382 14.38 -9.44 -17.29
CA PRO A 382 14.30 -8.07 -16.82
C PRO A 382 13.00 -7.42 -17.31
N LYS A 383 12.35 -6.68 -16.42
CA LYS A 383 11.14 -5.95 -16.79
C LYS A 383 11.55 -4.73 -17.61
N GLN A 384 10.98 -4.59 -18.80
CA GLN A 384 11.25 -3.45 -19.67
C GLN A 384 10.06 -2.52 -19.72
N ARG A 385 10.28 -1.29 -19.26
CA ARG A 385 9.26 -0.26 -19.27
C ARG A 385 9.40 0.57 -20.54
N HIS A 386 8.71 0.15 -21.60
CA HIS A 386 8.79 0.83 -22.89
C HIS A 386 8.12 2.22 -22.86
N LYS A 387 8.74 3.20 -23.50
CA LYS A 387 8.10 4.49 -23.77
C LYS A 387 6.85 4.29 -24.65
N ARG A 388 5.75 4.92 -24.22
CA ARG A 388 4.52 5.29 -24.96
C ARG A 388 4.50 4.78 -26.40
N ARG A 389 3.73 3.72 -26.70
CA ARG A 389 3.44 3.29 -28.07
C ARG A 389 2.69 4.42 -28.80
N THR A 390 3.43 5.39 -29.33
CA THR A 390 2.87 6.42 -30.21
C THR A 390 2.77 5.82 -31.60
N ARG A 391 1.66 5.13 -31.86
CA ARG A 391 1.35 4.73 -33.22
C ARG A 391 1.14 6.00 -34.05
N PRO A 392 1.84 6.19 -35.18
CA PRO A 392 1.65 7.37 -36.00
C PRO A 392 0.18 7.47 -36.43
N ALA A 393 -0.40 8.67 -36.32
CA ALA A 393 -1.84 8.95 -36.48
C ALA A 393 -2.46 8.47 -37.82
N ARG A 394 -1.67 7.98 -38.77
CA ARG A 394 -2.08 7.54 -40.10
C ARG A 394 -2.68 6.13 -40.18
N GLU A 395 -2.58 5.31 -39.14
CA GLU A 395 -3.09 3.92 -39.16
C GLU A 395 -4.30 3.67 -38.25
N ARG A 396 -5.06 4.72 -37.90
CA ARG A 396 -6.28 4.55 -37.10
C ARG A 396 -7.34 3.80 -37.92
N PRO A 397 -7.84 2.64 -37.47
CA PRO A 397 -9.04 2.05 -38.06
C PRO A 397 -10.17 3.08 -37.99
N ARG A 398 -10.85 3.31 -39.12
CA ARG A 398 -12.12 4.05 -39.15
C ARG A 398 -13.09 3.33 -38.22
N GLU A 399 -13.66 4.07 -37.26
CA GLU A 399 -14.68 3.65 -36.28
C GLU A 399 -14.86 2.14 -36.16
N PRO A 400 -14.29 1.48 -35.14
CA PRO A 400 -14.75 0.14 -34.79
C PRO A 400 -16.27 0.20 -34.66
N ALA A 401 -17.00 -0.79 -35.19
CA ALA A 401 -18.45 -0.88 -35.15
C ALA A 401 -18.96 -1.15 -33.71
N ASN A 402 -18.59 -0.31 -32.76
CA ASN A 402 -18.99 -0.38 -31.39
C ASN A 402 -20.33 0.35 -31.22
N ASN A 403 -21.40 -0.37 -31.56
CA ASN A 403 -22.78 0.10 -31.38
C ASN A 403 -23.10 0.48 -29.93
N GLN A 404 -22.26 0.11 -28.96
CA GLN A 404 -22.44 0.46 -27.54
C GLN A 404 -21.83 1.80 -27.16
N LYS A 405 -21.12 2.50 -28.06
CA LYS A 405 -20.39 3.74 -27.75
C LYS A 405 -19.48 3.62 -26.51
N LEU A 406 -18.85 2.47 -26.32
CA LEU A 406 -17.84 2.22 -25.28
C LEU A 406 -16.49 2.72 -25.80
N MET A 407 -15.96 3.78 -25.21
CA MET A 407 -14.76 4.50 -25.68
C MET A 407 -13.47 4.00 -25.01
N GLY A 408 -13.58 3.35 -23.86
CA GLY A 408 -12.46 2.73 -23.16
C GLY A 408 -12.96 1.64 -22.21
N HIS A 409 -12.28 0.50 -22.17
CA HIS A 409 -12.54 -0.59 -21.24
C HIS A 409 -11.24 -1.24 -20.79
N TRP A 410 -10.79 -0.89 -19.59
CA TRP A 410 -9.64 -1.50 -18.96
C TRP A 410 -10.13 -2.51 -17.93
N LYS A 411 -9.89 -3.79 -18.21
CA LYS A 411 -10.29 -4.91 -17.35
C LYS A 411 -9.31 -5.13 -16.22
N PHE A 412 -8.03 -4.81 -16.43
CA PHE A 412 -6.95 -5.14 -15.51
C PHE A 412 -6.80 -6.65 -15.27
N ASP A 413 -7.02 -7.45 -16.33
CA ASP A 413 -6.90 -8.93 -16.34
C ASP A 413 -5.48 -9.41 -16.72
N GLU A 414 -4.56 -8.49 -17.04
CA GLU A 414 -3.20 -8.77 -17.49
C GLU A 414 -2.34 -9.37 -16.37
N ALA A 415 -2.59 -8.95 -15.12
CA ALA A 415 -1.95 -9.43 -13.90
C ALA A 415 -0.43 -9.23 -13.79
N ASP A 416 0.21 -8.65 -14.81
CA ASP A 416 1.60 -8.19 -14.81
C ASP A 416 1.84 -7.14 -15.91
N GLY A 417 3.04 -6.54 -15.89
CA GLY A 417 3.51 -5.64 -16.94
C GLY A 417 3.13 -4.17 -16.78
N TYR A 418 3.52 -3.36 -17.77
CA TYR A 418 3.42 -1.90 -17.74
C TYR A 418 2.32 -1.33 -18.63
N VAL A 419 1.45 -2.18 -19.18
CA VAL A 419 0.41 -1.79 -20.12
C VAL A 419 -0.94 -2.33 -19.65
N ALA A 420 -1.93 -1.45 -19.55
CA ALA A 420 -3.34 -1.81 -19.38
C ALA A 420 -4.01 -1.83 -20.76
N GLU A 421 -4.51 -2.99 -21.17
CA GLU A 421 -5.12 -3.17 -22.49
C GLU A 421 -6.50 -2.51 -22.55
N ASP A 422 -6.82 -1.90 -23.69
CA ASP A 422 -8.15 -1.37 -23.96
C ASP A 422 -9.01 -2.36 -24.76
N SER A 423 -10.01 -2.93 -24.10
CA SER A 423 -10.97 -3.86 -24.68
C SER A 423 -12.11 -3.17 -25.45
N SER A 424 -12.13 -1.84 -25.58
CA SER A 424 -13.19 -1.10 -26.27
C SER A 424 -13.12 -1.19 -27.79
N GLY A 425 -11.95 -1.57 -28.32
CA GLY A 425 -11.61 -1.56 -29.75
C GLY A 425 -10.99 -0.27 -30.25
N TYR A 426 -10.78 0.74 -29.40
CA TYR A 426 -10.16 2.01 -29.77
C TYR A 426 -8.66 2.09 -29.48
N GLU A 427 -8.05 1.04 -28.92
CA GLU A 427 -6.61 0.97 -28.63
C GLU A 427 -6.17 2.09 -27.65
N ASN A 428 -7.05 2.53 -26.75
CA ASN A 428 -6.73 3.52 -25.70
C ASN A 428 -5.93 2.87 -24.55
N TYR A 429 -4.77 2.30 -24.87
CA TYR A 429 -3.90 1.63 -23.90
C TYR A 429 -3.45 2.58 -22.78
N GLY A 430 -3.32 2.06 -21.57
CA GLY A 430 -2.82 2.81 -20.42
C GLY A 430 -1.40 2.40 -20.04
N ASP A 431 -0.53 3.37 -19.78
CA ASP A 431 0.77 3.15 -19.17
C ASP A 431 0.58 2.94 -17.66
N VAL A 432 0.96 1.77 -17.14
CA VAL A 432 0.74 1.39 -15.74
C VAL A 432 1.91 1.89 -14.88
N TRP A 433 1.60 2.72 -13.89
CA TRP A 433 2.49 3.23 -12.82
C TRP A 433 2.03 2.74 -11.45
N ALA A 434 1.43 1.55 -11.38
CA ALA A 434 0.79 1.02 -10.20
C ALA A 434 1.08 -0.49 -10.07
N PRO A 435 1.22 -1.02 -8.84
CA PRO A 435 1.26 -2.46 -8.63
C PRO A 435 -0.02 -3.15 -9.10
N TRP A 436 0.10 -4.42 -9.47
CA TRP A 436 -1.04 -5.29 -9.70
C TRP A 436 -1.47 -5.95 -8.40
N ALA A 437 -2.73 -6.32 -8.30
CA ALA A 437 -3.26 -7.13 -7.22
C ALA A 437 -4.02 -8.32 -7.81
N THR A 438 -3.86 -9.50 -7.23
CA THR A 438 -4.64 -10.68 -7.61
C THR A 438 -5.46 -11.21 -6.44
N GLY A 439 -6.62 -11.75 -6.73
CA GLY A 439 -7.51 -12.34 -5.74
C GLY A 439 -8.63 -13.13 -6.41
N LYS A 440 -9.68 -13.45 -5.66
CA LYS A 440 -10.87 -14.14 -6.22
C LYS A 440 -11.53 -13.35 -7.37
N PHE A 441 -11.30 -12.03 -7.41
CA PHE A 441 -11.78 -11.14 -8.47
C PHE A 441 -11.04 -11.31 -9.81
N GLY A 442 -9.92 -12.03 -9.85
CA GLY A 442 -9.00 -12.03 -10.98
C GLY A 442 -7.80 -11.15 -10.61
N SER A 443 -7.50 -10.17 -11.45
CA SER A 443 -6.54 -9.11 -11.15
C SER A 443 -7.21 -7.74 -11.10
N ALA A 444 -6.52 -6.77 -10.50
CA ALA A 444 -6.93 -5.39 -10.35
C ALA A 444 -5.69 -4.49 -10.25
N ILE A 445 -5.89 -3.20 -10.42
CA ILE A 445 -4.84 -2.21 -10.17
C ILE A 445 -4.89 -1.80 -8.71
N PHE A 446 -3.75 -1.84 -8.05
CA PHE A 446 -3.58 -1.36 -6.68
C PHE A 446 -2.93 0.02 -6.70
N CYS A 447 -3.61 1.01 -6.13
CA CYS A 447 -3.08 2.34 -5.96
C CYS A 447 -2.59 2.54 -4.53
N ASP A 448 -1.33 2.96 -4.36
CA ASP A 448 -0.70 3.26 -3.08
C ASP A 448 -0.29 4.74 -2.94
N SER A 449 0.39 5.08 -1.85
CA SER A 449 0.75 6.47 -1.54
C SER A 449 1.92 7.02 -2.36
N THR A 450 2.55 6.21 -3.21
CA THR A 450 3.70 6.57 -4.06
C THR A 450 3.28 7.22 -5.38
N SER A 451 2.01 7.63 -5.52
CA SER A 451 1.42 8.20 -6.74
C SER A 451 1.06 7.16 -7.81
N SER A 452 0.65 5.96 -7.37
CA SER A 452 0.25 4.89 -8.28
C SER A 452 -0.93 5.28 -9.17
N HIS A 453 -0.78 5.15 -10.48
CA HIS A 453 -1.85 5.45 -11.43
C HIS A 453 -1.66 4.72 -12.76
N ILE A 454 -2.66 4.79 -13.63
CA ILE A 454 -2.53 4.49 -15.06
C ILE A 454 -2.68 5.80 -15.82
N ALA A 455 -1.77 6.05 -16.74
CA ALA A 455 -1.81 7.18 -17.66
C ALA A 455 -2.26 6.70 -19.04
N VAL A 456 -3.46 7.07 -19.45
CA VAL A 456 -4.00 6.80 -20.78
C VAL A 456 -3.77 8.05 -21.65
N PRO A 457 -2.97 7.96 -22.72
CA PRO A 457 -2.71 9.08 -23.61
C PRO A 457 -3.97 9.77 -24.11
N ASP A 458 -3.92 11.09 -24.26
CA ASP A 458 -5.02 11.83 -24.85
C ASP A 458 -5.36 11.33 -26.27
N ASP A 459 -6.64 11.02 -26.49
CA ASP A 459 -7.19 10.69 -27.80
C ASP A 459 -8.55 11.39 -28.02
N PRO A 460 -8.87 11.82 -29.25
CA PRO A 460 -10.20 12.30 -29.61
C PRO A 460 -11.38 11.44 -29.16
N THR A 461 -11.23 10.10 -29.03
CA THR A 461 -12.31 9.23 -28.54
C THR A 461 -12.63 9.43 -27.06
N LEU A 462 -11.71 10.02 -26.29
CA LEU A 462 -11.85 10.33 -24.86
C LEU A 462 -12.33 11.78 -24.63
N GLN A 463 -12.81 12.45 -25.68
CA GLN A 463 -13.33 13.82 -25.65
C GLN A 463 -14.87 13.78 -25.69
N PHE A 464 -15.52 14.16 -24.59
CA PHE A 464 -16.98 14.03 -24.47
C PHE A 464 -17.76 15.08 -25.29
N GLY A 465 -17.13 16.20 -25.65
CA GLY A 465 -17.81 17.32 -26.29
C GLY A 465 -18.97 17.81 -25.44
N THR A 466 -20.13 17.98 -26.07
CA THR A 466 -21.40 18.32 -25.40
C THR A 466 -22.32 17.11 -25.21
N SER A 467 -21.79 15.89 -25.35
CA SER A 467 -22.57 14.65 -25.33
C SER A 467 -22.93 14.21 -23.92
N ASP A 468 -23.91 13.31 -23.83
CA ASP A 468 -24.13 12.49 -22.65
C ASP A 468 -23.01 11.45 -22.51
N PHE A 469 -22.67 11.07 -21.28
CA PHE A 469 -21.65 10.05 -21.04
C PHE A 469 -21.90 9.28 -19.75
N SER A 470 -21.26 8.12 -19.62
CA SER A 470 -21.28 7.32 -18.39
C SER A 470 -19.88 6.80 -18.08
N ILE A 471 -19.54 6.76 -16.79
CA ILE A 471 -18.31 6.14 -16.27
C ILE A 471 -18.75 5.03 -15.32
N GLU A 472 -18.20 3.83 -15.51
CA GLU A 472 -18.49 2.65 -14.71
C GLU A 472 -17.19 2.00 -14.26
N LEU A 473 -17.12 1.57 -13.00
CA LEU A 473 -15.97 0.87 -12.45
C LEU A 473 -16.33 0.07 -11.19
N TRP A 474 -15.46 -0.86 -10.83
CA TRP A 474 -15.36 -1.39 -9.48
C TRP A 474 -14.25 -0.68 -8.72
N ILE A 475 -14.53 -0.31 -7.47
CA ILE A 475 -13.63 0.44 -6.61
C ILE A 475 -13.66 -0.12 -5.19
N CYS A 476 -12.49 -0.24 -4.56
CA CYS A 476 -12.34 -0.67 -3.18
C CYS A 476 -11.26 0.18 -2.48
N PRO A 477 -11.62 1.32 -1.85
CA PRO A 477 -10.65 2.13 -1.12
C PRO A 477 -10.11 1.33 0.08
N THR A 478 -8.80 1.33 0.31
CA THR A 478 -8.20 0.76 1.54
C THR A 478 -8.03 1.82 2.62
N MET A 479 -7.96 3.10 2.21
CA MET A 479 -7.84 4.23 3.11
C MET A 479 -8.46 5.48 2.48
N LEU A 480 -9.40 6.12 3.17
CA LEU A 480 -10.07 7.36 2.76
C LEU A 480 -9.43 8.60 3.40
N LYS A 481 -8.90 8.46 4.62
CA LYS A 481 -8.21 9.56 5.32
C LYS A 481 -6.97 9.97 4.53
N ILE A 482 -6.81 11.26 4.27
CA ILE A 482 -5.60 11.88 3.70
C ILE A 482 -5.21 13.10 4.55
N GLU A 483 -3.91 13.30 4.77
CA GLU A 483 -3.39 14.47 5.49
C GLU A 483 -3.07 15.58 4.47
N SER A 484 -4.10 16.36 4.13
CA SER A 484 -4.05 17.42 3.13
C SER A 484 -5.00 18.55 3.51
N ASN A 485 -4.65 19.80 3.16
CA ASN A 485 -5.55 20.96 3.28
C ASN A 485 -6.80 20.83 2.37
N ASP A 486 -6.74 19.94 1.39
CA ASP A 486 -7.84 19.55 0.55
C ASP A 486 -8.04 18.02 0.68
N PRO A 487 -8.86 17.57 1.64
CA PRO A 487 -8.91 16.18 2.07
C PRO A 487 -9.84 15.34 1.20
N ARG A 488 -9.47 15.16 -0.06
CA ARG A 488 -10.13 14.24 -1.01
C ARG A 488 -9.09 13.29 -1.62
N ARG A 489 -9.56 12.17 -2.16
CA ARG A 489 -8.76 11.21 -2.93
C ARG A 489 -9.29 11.14 -4.34
N ARG A 490 -8.46 11.40 -5.33
CA ARG A 490 -8.85 11.37 -6.74
C ARG A 490 -8.59 9.99 -7.30
N PHE A 491 -9.60 9.34 -7.87
CA PHE A 491 -9.45 8.00 -8.45
C PHE A 491 -9.58 7.99 -9.97
N MET A 492 -10.01 9.09 -10.58
CA MET A 492 -9.97 9.27 -12.03
C MET A 492 -9.98 10.76 -12.38
N SER A 493 -9.21 11.19 -13.37
CA SER A 493 -9.29 12.56 -13.89
C SER A 493 -8.83 12.68 -15.33
N LYS A 494 -9.34 13.72 -15.98
CA LYS A 494 -8.75 14.28 -17.18
C LYS A 494 -8.76 15.79 -16.99
N ASP A 495 -7.61 16.40 -16.85
CA ASP A 495 -7.51 17.80 -16.47
C ASP A 495 -6.57 18.65 -17.33
N ASN A 496 -7.02 19.88 -17.56
CA ASN A 496 -6.24 20.99 -18.12
C ASN A 496 -6.63 22.24 -17.32
N TYR A 497 -6.40 22.19 -16.00
CA TYR A 497 -6.77 23.26 -15.08
C TYR A 497 -6.02 24.58 -15.40
N PRO A 498 -6.65 25.77 -15.30
CA PRO A 498 -8.03 26.02 -14.87
C PRO A 498 -9.04 25.99 -16.02
N ASN A 499 -8.69 25.40 -17.18
CA ASN A 499 -9.50 25.51 -18.39
C ASN A 499 -10.73 24.60 -18.40
N THR A 500 -10.59 23.41 -18.94
CA THR A 500 -11.66 22.41 -19.04
C THR A 500 -11.11 21.15 -18.41
N TRP A 501 -11.86 20.57 -17.48
CA TRP A 501 -11.39 19.44 -16.68
C TRP A 501 -12.56 18.71 -16.04
N TRP A 502 -12.34 17.44 -15.72
CA TRP A 502 -13.25 16.67 -14.89
C TRP A 502 -12.48 15.70 -14.01
N ASN A 503 -12.96 15.54 -12.77
CA ASN A 503 -12.34 14.73 -11.73
C ASN A 503 -13.40 13.91 -11.02
N LEU A 504 -13.11 12.64 -10.78
CA LEU A 504 -13.83 11.79 -9.84
C LEU A 504 -13.00 11.64 -8.57
N ASN A 505 -13.57 12.11 -7.47
CA ASN A 505 -12.92 12.14 -6.17
C ASN A 505 -13.74 11.41 -5.11
N LEU A 506 -13.12 11.04 -4.00
CA LEU A 506 -13.71 10.50 -2.78
C LEU A 506 -13.40 11.45 -1.61
N THR A 507 -14.41 11.83 -0.84
CA THR A 507 -14.19 12.53 0.45
C THR A 507 -13.63 11.57 1.52
N THR A 508 -13.11 12.10 2.62
CA THR A 508 -12.75 11.31 3.81
C THR A 508 -13.88 10.44 4.37
N GLY A 509 -15.15 10.85 4.20
CA GLY A 509 -16.33 10.07 4.56
C GLY A 509 -16.80 9.06 3.51
N GLY A 510 -16.03 8.86 2.43
CA GLY A 510 -16.33 7.88 1.38
C GLY A 510 -17.36 8.33 0.34
N LYS A 511 -17.81 9.59 0.33
CA LYS A 511 -18.70 10.10 -0.73
C LYS A 511 -17.92 10.30 -2.03
N PRO A 512 -18.26 9.59 -3.12
CA PRO A 512 -17.66 9.87 -4.43
C PRO A 512 -18.30 11.14 -5.01
N PHE A 513 -17.59 11.91 -5.83
CA PHE A 513 -18.18 13.04 -6.52
C PHE A 513 -17.46 13.38 -7.81
N LEU A 514 -18.25 13.64 -8.84
CA LEU A 514 -17.83 14.16 -10.13
C LEU A 514 -17.83 15.68 -10.07
N GLU A 515 -16.66 16.26 -10.29
CA GLU A 515 -16.44 17.70 -10.38
C GLU A 515 -15.98 18.02 -11.81
N MET A 516 -16.66 18.95 -12.47
CA MET A 516 -16.42 19.27 -13.87
C MET A 516 -16.42 20.78 -14.08
N VAL A 517 -15.57 21.25 -15.01
CA VAL A 517 -15.61 22.59 -15.57
C VAL A 517 -15.58 22.48 -17.09
N ASP A 518 -16.58 23.05 -17.75
CA ASP A 518 -16.71 23.03 -19.21
C ASP A 518 -15.93 24.17 -19.90
N ALA A 519 -15.92 24.18 -21.24
CA ALA A 519 -15.28 25.22 -22.05
C ALA A 519 -15.86 26.63 -21.82
N ASN A 520 -17.08 26.75 -21.29
CA ASN A 520 -17.71 28.03 -20.94
C ASN A 520 -17.35 28.49 -19.51
N LYS A 521 -16.47 27.75 -18.81
CA LYS A 521 -16.10 27.97 -17.41
C LYS A 521 -17.26 27.77 -16.43
N ALA A 522 -18.31 27.08 -16.85
CA ALA A 522 -19.38 26.68 -15.94
C ALA A 522 -18.95 25.42 -15.18
N SER A 523 -19.23 25.39 -13.88
CA SER A 523 -18.89 24.26 -13.01
C SER A 523 -20.12 23.40 -12.70
N CYS A 524 -19.91 22.09 -12.55
CA CYS A 524 -20.90 21.15 -12.05
C CYS A 524 -20.21 20.20 -11.06
N ALA A 525 -20.67 20.16 -9.80
CA ALA A 525 -20.06 19.39 -8.73
C ALA A 525 -21.15 18.69 -7.90
N ASN A 526 -21.58 17.53 -8.37
CA ASN A 526 -22.72 16.79 -7.81
C ASN A 526 -22.21 15.64 -6.90
N ARG A 527 -22.88 15.40 -5.76
CA ARG A 527 -22.46 14.40 -4.75
C ARG A 527 -23.63 13.48 -4.35
N PRO A 528 -23.48 12.15 -4.36
CA PRO A 528 -24.55 11.24 -3.99
C PRO A 528 -24.87 11.22 -2.48
N THR A 529 -25.97 10.55 -2.16
CA THR A 529 -26.39 10.31 -0.77
C THR A 529 -25.54 9.22 -0.14
N GLY A 530 -25.27 8.13 -0.88
CA GLY A 530 -24.46 7.00 -0.44
C GLY A 530 -22.97 7.31 -0.24
N THR A 531 -22.27 6.32 0.31
CA THR A 531 -20.82 6.31 0.56
C THR A 531 -20.21 4.99 0.13
N ILE A 532 -18.93 5.02 -0.23
CA ILE A 532 -18.09 3.86 -0.50
C ILE A 532 -17.28 3.58 0.78
N PRO A 533 -17.52 2.44 1.46
CA PRO A 533 -16.76 2.06 2.64
C PRO A 533 -15.34 1.62 2.28
N GLU A 534 -14.41 1.77 3.23
CA GLU A 534 -13.08 1.17 3.14
C GLU A 534 -13.16 -0.35 3.13
N ASN A 535 -12.21 -0.99 2.43
CA ASN A 535 -11.99 -2.43 2.37
C ASN A 535 -13.19 -3.24 1.87
N ALA A 536 -14.04 -2.63 1.04
CA ALA A 536 -15.14 -3.32 0.39
C ALA A 536 -15.35 -2.84 -1.06
N TRP A 537 -15.37 -3.80 -1.97
CA TRP A 537 -15.69 -3.58 -3.38
C TRP A 537 -17.08 -2.96 -3.54
N THR A 538 -17.13 -1.85 -4.25
CA THR A 538 -18.35 -1.16 -4.65
C THR A 538 -18.35 -0.97 -6.15
N HIS A 539 -19.45 -1.38 -6.80
CA HIS A 539 -19.68 -1.05 -8.20
C HIS A 539 -20.27 0.36 -8.26
N LEU A 540 -19.54 1.29 -8.88
CA LEU A 540 -19.93 2.68 -9.04
C LEU A 540 -20.22 2.96 -10.51
N VAL A 541 -21.38 3.56 -10.79
CA VAL A 541 -21.68 4.13 -12.10
C VAL A 541 -22.12 5.58 -11.94
N VAL A 542 -21.49 6.47 -12.72
CA VAL A 542 -21.85 7.88 -12.81
C VAL A 542 -22.35 8.16 -14.23
N VAL A 543 -23.60 8.61 -14.36
CA VAL A 543 -24.23 8.94 -15.63
C VAL A 543 -24.45 10.45 -15.71
N VAL A 544 -23.93 11.09 -16.76
CA VAL A 544 -24.17 12.50 -17.08
C VAL A 544 -25.09 12.56 -18.29
N ASP A 545 -26.36 12.86 -18.00
CA ASP A 545 -27.49 12.95 -18.92
C ASP A 545 -27.78 14.44 -19.15
N ARG A 546 -26.99 15.06 -20.03
CA ARG A 546 -27.12 16.48 -20.40
C ARG A 546 -28.45 16.74 -21.09
N ALA A 547 -28.95 15.78 -21.88
CA ALA A 547 -30.25 15.87 -22.53
C ALA A 547 -31.40 16.12 -21.54
N ASN A 548 -31.36 15.48 -20.36
CA ASN A 548 -32.34 15.68 -19.29
C ASN A 548 -31.83 16.54 -18.14
N ALA A 549 -30.67 17.18 -18.29
CA ALA A 549 -29.97 17.98 -17.27
C ALA A 549 -29.79 17.26 -15.91
N LYS A 550 -29.40 15.98 -15.92
CA LYS A 550 -29.18 15.19 -14.71
C LYS A 550 -27.79 14.55 -14.62
N THR A 551 -27.20 14.54 -13.43
CA THR A 551 -26.14 13.60 -13.03
C THR A 551 -26.75 12.53 -12.13
N LYS A 552 -26.55 11.25 -12.45
CA LYS A 552 -27.08 10.11 -11.70
C LYS A 552 -25.95 9.24 -11.17
N TYR A 553 -26.07 8.79 -9.92
CA TYR A 553 -25.14 7.87 -9.28
C TYR A 553 -25.82 6.55 -8.98
N TYR A 554 -25.14 5.45 -9.28
CA TYR A 554 -25.58 4.10 -8.96
C TYR A 554 -24.51 3.41 -8.12
N PHE A 555 -24.96 2.72 -7.07
CA PHE A 555 -24.13 1.84 -6.26
C PHE A 555 -24.65 0.41 -6.38
N ASN A 556 -23.78 -0.54 -6.70
CA ASN A 556 -24.09 -1.97 -6.69
C ASN A 556 -25.35 -2.30 -7.52
N GLY A 557 -25.42 -1.74 -8.73
CA GLY A 557 -26.52 -1.95 -9.66
C GLY A 557 -27.82 -1.18 -9.37
N LYS A 558 -27.86 -0.29 -8.36
CA LYS A 558 -29.08 0.44 -7.95
C LYS A 558 -28.87 1.95 -7.97
N LEU A 559 -29.89 2.70 -8.39
CA LEU A 559 -29.88 4.17 -8.34
C LEU A 559 -29.83 4.65 -6.89
N ASP A 560 -28.91 5.57 -6.60
CA ASP A 560 -28.80 6.25 -5.31
C ASP A 560 -29.38 7.67 -5.38
N SER A 561 -28.98 8.43 -6.39
CA SER A 561 -29.30 9.85 -6.48
C SER A 561 -29.30 10.35 -7.92
N ALA A 562 -30.12 11.37 -8.17
CA ALA A 562 -30.19 12.11 -9.41
C ALA A 562 -30.22 13.61 -9.10
N GLN A 563 -29.25 14.36 -9.61
CA GLN A 563 -29.05 15.78 -9.31
C GLN A 563 -29.06 16.61 -10.56
N ASP A 564 -29.50 17.86 -10.46
CA ASP A 564 -29.56 18.77 -11.59
C ASP A 564 -28.16 19.14 -12.07
N ILE A 565 -27.99 19.20 -13.39
CA ILE A 565 -26.85 19.87 -14.02
C ILE A 565 -27.20 21.37 -14.08
N PRO A 566 -26.31 22.28 -13.63
CA PRO A 566 -26.56 23.71 -13.68
C PRO A 566 -26.89 24.19 -15.11
N PRO A 567 -27.89 25.08 -15.31
CA PRO A 567 -28.26 25.55 -16.64
C PRO A 567 -27.14 26.24 -17.43
N ALA A 568 -26.11 26.73 -16.75
CA ALA A 568 -24.92 27.33 -17.37
C ALA A 568 -23.95 26.28 -17.94
N PHE A 569 -23.99 25.03 -17.47
CA PHE A 569 -23.10 23.95 -17.88
C PHE A 569 -23.53 23.37 -19.23
N LYS A 570 -23.08 24.03 -20.31
CA LYS A 570 -23.48 23.76 -21.70
C LYS A 570 -22.29 23.66 -22.66
N GLY A 571 -21.10 24.04 -22.21
CA GLY A 571 -19.87 23.99 -23.00
C GLY A 571 -19.39 22.56 -23.22
N ALA A 572 -18.47 22.42 -24.17
CA ALA A 572 -17.78 21.15 -24.39
C ALA A 572 -16.93 20.77 -23.16
N LEU A 573 -16.85 19.48 -22.86
CA LEU A 573 -15.98 18.91 -21.83
C LEU A 573 -14.77 18.21 -22.46
N ASP A 574 -14.17 18.87 -23.45
CA ASP A 574 -12.97 18.39 -24.13
C ASP A 574 -11.72 18.88 -23.39
N VAL A 575 -10.87 17.95 -22.98
CA VAL A 575 -9.61 18.20 -22.29
C VAL A 575 -8.46 17.83 -23.23
N LYS A 576 -8.21 18.67 -24.23
CA LYS A 576 -7.16 18.44 -25.24
C LYS A 576 -5.77 18.55 -24.61
N GLY A 577 -4.92 17.56 -24.88
CA GLY A 577 -3.56 17.46 -24.38
C GLY A 577 -3.43 17.01 -22.91
N GLY A 578 -4.55 16.79 -22.21
CA GLY A 578 -4.54 16.22 -20.86
C GLY A 578 -4.78 14.72 -20.93
N ASP A 579 -3.81 13.91 -20.54
CA ASP A 579 -3.96 12.45 -20.48
C ASP A 579 -5.05 12.08 -19.44
N LEU A 580 -5.73 10.95 -19.66
CA LEU A 580 -6.66 10.40 -18.68
C LEU A 580 -5.84 9.67 -17.61
N SER A 581 -6.05 10.01 -16.34
CA SER A 581 -5.46 9.33 -15.20
C SER A 581 -6.50 8.46 -14.48
N ILE A 582 -6.13 7.21 -14.17
CA ILE A 582 -6.89 6.28 -13.32
C ILE A 582 -6.03 6.03 -12.07
N GLY A 583 -6.51 6.35 -10.86
CA GLY A 583 -5.75 6.32 -9.60
C GLY A 583 -5.14 7.66 -9.15
N SER A 584 -4.75 8.52 -10.11
CA SER A 584 -4.21 9.88 -9.94
C SER A 584 -2.88 10.01 -9.16
N PRO A 585 -1.87 10.71 -9.71
CA PRO A 585 -0.67 11.07 -8.95
C PRO A 585 -0.90 12.24 -7.98
N TRP A 586 -1.94 13.05 -8.17
CA TRP A 586 -2.30 14.14 -7.27
C TRP A 586 -3.44 13.70 -6.35
N GLN A 587 -3.25 13.85 -5.03
CA GLN A 587 -4.17 13.34 -4.00
C GLN A 587 -4.56 11.87 -4.27
N PRO A 588 -3.57 10.96 -4.28
CA PRO A 588 -3.74 9.63 -4.84
C PRO A 588 -4.87 8.86 -4.17
N PHE A 589 -5.61 8.10 -4.99
CA PHE A 589 -6.49 7.07 -4.50
C PHE A 589 -5.66 5.97 -3.83
N LEU A 590 -6.13 5.46 -2.69
CA LEU A 590 -5.53 4.29 -2.03
C LEU A 590 -6.53 3.15 -2.04
N GLY A 591 -6.21 2.08 -2.76
CA GLY A 591 -7.05 0.90 -2.86
C GLY A 591 -7.05 0.27 -4.24
N LEU A 592 -8.08 -0.52 -4.54
CA LEU A 592 -8.17 -1.30 -5.77
C LEU A 592 -9.15 -0.66 -6.76
N LEU A 593 -8.77 -0.67 -8.04
CA LEU A 593 -9.59 -0.28 -9.18
C LEU A 593 -9.64 -1.44 -10.17
N ASP A 594 -10.82 -1.66 -10.75
CA ASP A 594 -11.08 -2.80 -11.64
C ASP A 594 -12.26 -2.50 -12.60
N GLU A 595 -12.27 -3.14 -13.77
CA GLU A 595 -13.36 -3.11 -14.74
C GLU A 595 -13.82 -1.68 -15.15
N VAL A 596 -12.84 -0.78 -15.36
CA VAL A 596 -13.06 0.64 -15.65
C VAL A 596 -13.55 0.81 -17.10
N LYS A 597 -14.68 1.49 -17.27
CA LYS A 597 -15.34 1.72 -18.55
C LYS A 597 -15.76 3.18 -18.72
N ILE A 598 -15.61 3.68 -19.94
CA ILE A 598 -16.11 5.00 -20.36
C ILE A 598 -17.04 4.83 -21.55
N TYR A 599 -18.24 5.39 -21.46
CA TYR A 599 -19.25 5.39 -22.52
C TYR A 599 -19.57 6.80 -22.98
N ASN A 600 -19.70 7.02 -24.28
CA ASN A 600 -20.21 8.27 -24.86
C ASN A 600 -21.73 8.23 -25.07
N ARG A 601 -22.44 7.77 -24.02
CA ARG A 601 -23.90 7.72 -23.92
C ARG A 601 -24.34 7.54 -22.47
N VAL A 602 -25.64 7.72 -22.23
CA VAL A 602 -26.29 7.24 -21.00
C VAL A 602 -26.36 5.71 -20.97
N LEU A 603 -26.00 5.12 -19.82
CA LEU A 603 -26.35 3.74 -19.47
C LEU A 603 -27.73 3.70 -18.82
N ILE A 604 -28.55 2.71 -19.19
CA ILE A 604 -29.85 2.50 -18.54
C ILE A 604 -29.72 1.55 -17.33
N GLU A 605 -30.67 1.64 -16.40
CA GLU A 605 -30.64 0.87 -15.15
C GLU A 605 -30.52 -0.65 -15.36
N GLY A 606 -31.16 -1.18 -16.41
CA GLY A 606 -31.04 -2.59 -16.77
C GLY A 606 -29.62 -3.02 -17.16
N GLU A 607 -28.89 -2.17 -17.89
CA GLU A 607 -27.49 -2.43 -18.25
C GLU A 607 -26.58 -2.36 -17.02
N ILE A 608 -26.76 -1.34 -16.19
CA ILE A 608 -26.00 -1.12 -14.96
C ILE A 608 -26.17 -2.31 -14.01
N LYS A 609 -27.42 -2.76 -13.81
CA LYS A 609 -27.73 -3.93 -12.99
C LYS A 609 -27.15 -5.21 -13.58
N ALA A 610 -27.23 -5.42 -14.89
CA ALA A 610 -26.68 -6.61 -15.53
C ALA A 610 -25.15 -6.68 -15.37
N SER A 611 -24.45 -5.54 -15.51
CA SER A 611 -23.01 -5.46 -15.32
C SER A 611 -22.60 -5.76 -13.87
N TYR A 612 -23.31 -5.20 -12.88
CA TYR A 612 -23.12 -5.53 -11.47
C TYR A 612 -23.30 -7.02 -11.18
N GLU A 613 -24.41 -7.61 -11.64
CA GLU A 613 -24.77 -9.00 -11.39
C GLU A 613 -23.75 -9.99 -11.95
N LYS A 614 -23.15 -9.68 -13.11
CA LYS A 614 -22.12 -10.49 -13.75
C LYS A 614 -20.86 -10.63 -12.88
N GLU A 615 -20.50 -9.56 -12.17
CA GLU A 615 -19.18 -9.41 -11.55
C GLU A 615 -19.18 -9.51 -10.00
N LYS A 616 -20.34 -9.33 -9.35
CA LYS A 616 -20.47 -9.29 -7.88
C LYS A 616 -19.97 -10.54 -7.16
N GLY A 617 -20.12 -11.72 -7.77
CA GLY A 617 -19.77 -13.00 -7.15
C GLY A 617 -18.27 -13.17 -6.88
N LYS A 618 -17.43 -12.51 -7.69
CA LYS A 618 -15.97 -12.55 -7.56
C LYS A 618 -15.43 -11.57 -6.53
N ARG A 619 -16.20 -10.50 -6.23
CA ARG A 619 -15.77 -9.34 -5.43
C ARG A 619 -16.25 -9.36 -3.97
N THR A 620 -16.89 -10.44 -3.54
CA THR A 620 -17.33 -10.62 -2.15
C THR A 620 -16.23 -11.29 -1.32
N ASN A 621 -15.79 -10.65 -0.22
CA ASN A 621 -14.78 -11.15 0.73
C ASN A 621 -13.50 -11.67 0.06
N ALA A 622 -13.05 -10.98 -0.98
CA ALA A 622 -11.92 -11.41 -1.78
C ALA A 622 -10.63 -10.84 -1.19
N ALA A 623 -9.88 -11.66 -0.46
CA ALA A 623 -8.48 -11.38 -0.14
C ALA A 623 -7.67 -11.17 -1.44
N TYR A 624 -6.60 -10.37 -1.34
CA TYR A 624 -5.69 -10.17 -2.45
C TYR A 624 -4.22 -10.23 -2.02
N GLN A 625 -3.38 -10.48 -3.01
CA GLN A 625 -1.92 -10.40 -2.92
C GLN A 625 -1.46 -9.38 -3.95
N LEU A 626 -0.48 -8.56 -3.61
CA LEU A 626 0.14 -7.71 -4.61
C LEU A 626 1.04 -8.57 -5.50
N ILE A 627 1.12 -8.17 -6.75
CA ILE A 627 2.08 -8.69 -7.71
C ILE A 627 2.77 -7.47 -8.27
N GLU A 628 4.09 -7.45 -8.18
CA GLU A 628 4.87 -6.51 -8.96
C GLU A 628 4.97 -6.97 -10.40
#